data_AF-A0A1R3RVY3-F1
#
_entry.id   AF-A0A1R3RVY3-F1
#
_cell.length_a   1.000
_cell.length_b   1.000
_cell.length_c   1.000
_cell.angle_alpha   90.00
_cell.angle_beta   90.00
_cell.angle_gamma   90.00
#
_symmetry.space_group_name_H-M   'P 1'
#
loop_
_entity.id
_entity.type
_entity.pdbx_description
1 polymer ?
#
loop_
_entity_poly.entity_id
_entity_poly.type
_entity_poly.pdbx_seq_one_letter_code
_entity_poly.pdbx_strand_id
1 'polypeptide(L)'
;MAHLSPLESLPTEMLQGILAALPDTTSLEATALTRPRLFHAFKAAENTIVKSVVGCQIGSELLHDALAVHASIKVDDCRIKEVEAILAQYCVRDQKPFHALQEWTLAQAHILAKTQKNVEYFSNKFIAQITGIPPFSSETSTASARQPLTGAEKNRIYRSFYRFEIYAKIFESGFMSDNMQDQHCLNFAPWENEQLCCIKDFLANIITRVIDEVSNVMPSRFPDRSFDRADEWGITPHQDLFYLQNHLSLGLSHIQHFAAAKTSKEKHDLVETWPNTWGWNL
;
A
#
# COMPACT_ATOMS: atom_id res chain seq x y z
N MET A 1 -43.28 -18.77 19.46
CA MET A 1 -42.84 -18.27 18.15
C MET A 1 -41.87 -17.14 18.42
N ALA A 2 -40.62 -17.22 17.95
CA ALA A 2 -39.67 -16.12 18.12
C ALA A 2 -40.17 -14.93 17.28
N HIS A 3 -40.45 -13.80 17.93
CA HIS A 3 -40.84 -12.58 17.22
C HIS A 3 -39.64 -12.13 16.37
N LEU A 4 -39.85 -12.03 15.06
CA LEU A 4 -38.90 -11.39 14.16
C LEU A 4 -38.74 -9.94 14.60
N SER A 5 -37.49 -9.47 14.66
CA SER A 5 -37.24 -8.04 14.87
C SER A 5 -37.87 -7.21 13.74
N PRO A 6 -38.20 -5.93 13.96
CA PRO A 6 -38.75 -5.07 12.90
C PRO A 6 -37.86 -5.04 11.65
N LEU A 7 -36.54 -5.04 11.83
CA LEU A 7 -35.56 -5.14 10.75
C LEU A 7 -35.72 -6.47 9.97
N GLU A 8 -35.81 -7.60 10.67
CA GLU A 8 -36.01 -8.90 10.04
C GLU A 8 -37.41 -9.08 9.46
N SER A 9 -38.36 -8.17 9.68
CA SER A 9 -39.66 -8.23 9.00
C SER A 9 -39.60 -7.67 7.57
N LEU A 10 -38.53 -6.96 7.22
CA LEU A 10 -38.37 -6.34 5.92
C LEU A 10 -38.20 -7.36 4.78
N PRO A 11 -38.63 -7.01 3.55
CA PRO A 11 -38.31 -7.77 2.34
C PRO A 11 -36.80 -7.95 2.15
N THR A 12 -36.41 -9.05 1.52
CA THR A 12 -34.99 -9.39 1.31
C THR A 12 -34.25 -8.30 0.54
N GLU A 13 -34.91 -7.64 -0.41
CA GLU A 13 -34.36 -6.56 -1.22
C GLU A 13 -34.03 -5.33 -0.37
N MET A 14 -34.86 -5.03 0.64
CA MET A 14 -34.60 -3.94 1.59
C MET A 14 -33.42 -4.28 2.49
N LEU A 15 -33.33 -5.53 2.96
CA LEU A 15 -32.17 -6.00 3.73
C LEU A 15 -30.88 -5.91 2.91
N GLN A 16 -30.92 -6.31 1.64
CA GLN A 16 -29.79 -6.21 0.72
C GLN A 16 -29.38 -4.76 0.47
N GLY A 17 -30.35 -3.86 0.29
CA GLY A 17 -30.09 -2.42 0.15
C GLY A 17 -29.43 -1.83 1.40
N ILE A 18 -29.89 -2.20 2.60
CA ILE A 18 -29.28 -1.79 3.87
C ILE A 18 -27.83 -2.30 3.97
N LEU A 19 -27.59 -3.58 3.65
CA LEU A 19 -26.26 -4.18 3.68
C LEU A 19 -25.32 -3.51 2.65
N ALA A 20 -25.81 -3.19 1.46
CA ALA A 20 -25.04 -2.53 0.40
C ALA A 20 -24.69 -1.06 0.73
N ALA A 21 -25.45 -0.42 1.62
CA ALA A 21 -25.22 0.95 2.07
C ALA A 21 -24.25 1.05 3.27
N LEU A 22 -23.72 -0.08 3.76
CA LEU A 22 -22.78 -0.07 4.87
C LEU A 22 -21.44 0.58 4.45
N PRO A 23 -20.78 1.31 5.36
CA PRO A 23 -19.63 2.15 5.01
C PRO A 23 -18.36 1.35 4.71
N ASP A 24 -18.22 0.16 5.28
CA ASP A 24 -16.98 -0.62 5.22
C ASP A 24 -17.22 -2.13 5.39
N THR A 25 -16.20 -2.89 5.01
CA THR A 25 -16.22 -4.36 5.03
C THR A 25 -16.40 -4.95 6.44
N THR A 26 -15.88 -4.28 7.48
CA THR A 26 -16.01 -4.74 8.88
C THR A 26 -17.46 -4.56 9.37
N SER A 27 -18.08 -3.43 9.05
CA SER A 27 -19.50 -3.17 9.31
C SER A 27 -20.41 -4.17 8.59
N LEU A 28 -20.08 -4.52 7.34
CA LEU A 28 -20.78 -5.55 6.56
C LEU A 28 -20.72 -6.93 7.21
N GLU A 29 -19.51 -7.39 7.54
CA GLU A 29 -19.30 -8.69 8.16
C GLU A 29 -20.04 -8.77 9.51
N ALA A 30 -19.86 -7.77 10.38
CA ALA A 30 -20.53 -7.73 11.67
C ALA A 30 -22.06 -7.77 11.51
N THR A 31 -22.62 -7.00 10.58
CA THR A 31 -24.07 -6.93 10.34
C THR A 31 -24.61 -8.25 9.80
N ALA A 32 -23.94 -8.82 8.80
CA ALA A 32 -24.33 -10.09 8.19
C ALA A 32 -24.33 -11.25 9.19
N LEU A 33 -23.38 -11.25 10.15
CA LEU A 33 -23.24 -12.28 11.16
C LEU A 33 -24.19 -12.12 12.36
N THR A 34 -24.90 -11.00 12.49
CA THR A 34 -25.81 -10.80 13.64
C THR A 34 -26.97 -11.80 13.67
N ARG A 35 -27.55 -12.13 12.50
CA ARG A 35 -28.76 -12.94 12.37
C ARG A 35 -28.79 -13.76 11.09
N PRO A 36 -29.38 -14.97 11.10
CA PRO A 36 -29.48 -15.82 9.91
C PRO A 36 -30.15 -15.14 8.72
N ARG A 37 -31.20 -14.32 8.95
CA ARG A 37 -31.93 -13.66 7.85
C ARG A 37 -31.07 -12.63 7.12
N LEU A 38 -30.25 -11.87 7.85
CA LEU A 38 -29.28 -10.93 7.27
C LEU A 38 -28.17 -11.67 6.53
N PHE A 39 -27.67 -12.77 7.10
CA PHE A 39 -26.70 -13.63 6.43
C PHE A 39 -27.23 -14.21 5.11
N HIS A 40 -28.48 -14.69 5.08
CA HIS A 40 -29.10 -15.20 3.86
C HIS A 40 -29.33 -14.09 2.82
N ALA A 41 -29.80 -12.91 3.24
CA ALA A 41 -29.94 -11.76 2.36
C ALA A 41 -28.60 -11.35 1.73
N PHE A 42 -27.54 -11.33 2.55
CA PHE A 42 -26.16 -11.12 2.11
C PHE A 42 -25.73 -12.18 1.10
N LYS A 43 -25.83 -13.47 1.44
CA LYS A 43 -25.38 -14.56 0.57
C LYS A 43 -26.11 -14.61 -0.78
N ALA A 44 -27.38 -14.23 -0.82
CA ALA A 44 -28.15 -14.16 -2.06
C ALA A 44 -27.69 -13.04 -3.02
N ALA A 45 -26.98 -12.02 -2.53
CA ALA A 45 -26.53 -10.87 -3.32
C ALA A 45 -25.08 -10.43 -2.98
N GLU A 46 -24.22 -11.39 -2.62
CA GLU A 46 -22.87 -11.12 -2.11
C GLU A 46 -22.07 -10.21 -3.05
N ASN A 47 -22.08 -10.51 -4.36
CA ASN A 47 -21.33 -9.74 -5.34
C ASN A 47 -21.73 -8.26 -5.37
N THR A 48 -23.03 -7.96 -5.48
CA THR A 48 -23.54 -6.58 -5.55
C THR A 48 -23.29 -5.81 -4.24
N ILE A 49 -23.55 -6.46 -3.11
CA ILE A 49 -23.36 -5.85 -1.79
C ILE A 49 -21.89 -5.53 -1.55
N VAL A 50 -21.00 -6.51 -1.77
CA VAL A 50 -19.56 -6.33 -1.57
C VAL A 50 -19.01 -5.25 -2.51
N LYS A 51 -19.40 -5.26 -3.78
CA LYS A 51 -19.01 -4.21 -4.74
C LYS A 51 -19.38 -2.82 -4.25
N SER A 52 -20.61 -2.66 -3.73
CA SER A 52 -21.11 -1.39 -3.21
C SER A 52 -20.29 -0.94 -1.99
N VAL A 53 -20.13 -1.82 -1.00
CA VAL A 53 -19.40 -1.53 0.24
C VAL A 53 -17.93 -1.19 -0.03
N VAL A 54 -17.25 -1.95 -0.91
CA VAL A 54 -15.86 -1.64 -1.28
C VAL A 54 -15.77 -0.32 -2.04
N GLY A 55 -16.74 -0.03 -2.92
CA GLY A 55 -16.83 1.25 -3.61
C GLY A 55 -17.00 2.44 -2.65
N CYS A 56 -17.81 2.28 -1.61
CA CYS A 56 -17.97 3.27 -0.54
C CYS A 56 -16.70 3.43 0.30
N GLN A 57 -16.04 2.32 0.65
CA GLN A 57 -14.88 2.32 1.53
C GLN A 57 -13.62 2.92 0.86
N ILE A 58 -13.38 2.61 -0.41
CA ILE A 58 -12.17 3.03 -1.14
C ILE A 58 -12.39 4.29 -1.97
N GLY A 59 -13.62 4.50 -2.45
CA GLY A 59 -13.95 5.53 -3.42
C GLY A 59 -13.69 5.10 -4.86
N SER A 60 -14.58 5.51 -5.76
CA SER A 60 -14.51 5.16 -7.20
C SER A 60 -13.22 5.62 -7.88
N GLU A 61 -12.65 6.75 -7.43
CA GLU A 61 -11.41 7.31 -8.01
C GLU A 61 -10.15 6.51 -7.68
N LEU A 62 -10.19 5.63 -6.68
CA LEU A 62 -9.04 4.83 -6.22
C LEU A 62 -9.24 3.33 -6.44
N LEU A 63 -10.46 2.91 -6.79
CA LEU A 63 -10.81 1.49 -6.91
C LEU A 63 -9.97 0.75 -7.97
N HIS A 64 -9.64 1.41 -9.08
CA HIS A 64 -8.77 0.81 -10.12
C HIS A 64 -7.37 0.52 -9.59
N ASP A 65 -6.81 1.45 -8.82
CA ASP A 65 -5.47 1.34 -8.23
C ASP A 65 -5.44 0.25 -7.14
N ALA A 66 -6.47 0.18 -6.30
CA ALA A 66 -6.61 -0.86 -5.29
C ALA A 66 -6.74 -2.27 -5.89
N LEU A 67 -7.53 -2.42 -6.96
CA LEU A 67 -7.68 -3.69 -7.66
C LEU A 67 -6.41 -4.11 -8.40
N ALA A 68 -5.64 -3.17 -8.92
CA ALA A 68 -4.36 -3.45 -9.55
C ALA A 68 -3.35 -4.03 -8.53
N VAL A 69 -3.32 -3.52 -7.30
CA VAL A 69 -2.55 -4.13 -6.20
C VAL A 69 -3.03 -5.55 -5.91
N HIS A 70 -4.35 -5.77 -5.83
CA HIS A 70 -4.87 -7.12 -5.59
C HIS A 70 -4.52 -8.10 -6.70
N ALA A 71 -4.50 -7.63 -7.96
CA ALA A 71 -4.04 -8.42 -9.08
C ALA A 71 -2.55 -8.73 -8.97
N SER A 72 -1.70 -7.76 -8.60
CA SER A 72 -0.26 -7.97 -8.46
C SER A 72 0.11 -8.93 -7.33
N ILE A 73 -0.65 -8.98 -6.23
CA ILE A 73 -0.45 -9.94 -5.13
C ILE A 73 -0.64 -11.40 -5.58
N LYS A 74 -1.48 -11.64 -6.60
CA LYS A 74 -1.79 -12.99 -7.08
C LYS A 74 -0.81 -13.52 -8.12
N VAL A 75 0.10 -12.69 -8.59
CA VAL A 75 1.08 -13.08 -9.59
C VAL A 75 2.08 -14.02 -8.95
N ASP A 76 2.35 -15.13 -9.63
CA ASP A 76 3.46 -16.01 -9.30
C ASP A 76 4.74 -15.43 -9.92
N ASP A 77 5.80 -15.31 -9.11
CA ASP A 77 7.07 -14.63 -9.43
C ASP A 77 7.73 -15.12 -10.74
N CYS A 78 7.39 -16.33 -11.18
CA CYS A 78 7.92 -16.93 -12.40
C CYS A 78 7.18 -16.55 -13.70
N ARG A 79 6.12 -15.73 -13.65
CA ARG A 79 5.17 -15.55 -14.78
C ARG A 79 5.16 -14.14 -15.35
N ILE A 80 6.25 -13.77 -16.04
CA ILE A 80 6.43 -12.49 -16.75
C ILE A 80 5.19 -12.07 -17.57
N LYS A 81 4.55 -12.99 -18.29
CA LYS A 81 3.36 -12.69 -19.10
C LYS A 81 2.15 -12.20 -18.28
N GLU A 82 2.03 -12.66 -17.03
CA GLU A 82 0.94 -12.21 -16.15
C GLU A 82 1.21 -10.80 -15.62
N VAL A 83 2.48 -10.50 -15.31
CA VAL A 83 2.93 -9.15 -14.99
C VAL A 83 2.64 -8.18 -16.13
N GLU A 84 3.04 -8.53 -17.35
CA GLU A 84 2.78 -7.70 -18.54
C GLU A 84 1.28 -7.46 -18.76
N ALA A 85 0.44 -8.48 -18.56
CA ALA A 85 -1.00 -8.35 -18.69
C ALA A 85 -1.61 -7.39 -17.65
N ILE A 86 -1.16 -7.48 -16.39
CA ILE A 86 -1.60 -6.59 -15.31
C ILE A 86 -1.15 -5.15 -15.58
N LEU A 87 0.12 -4.96 -15.97
CA LEU A 87 0.65 -3.63 -16.29
C LEU A 87 -0.07 -3.02 -17.48
N ALA A 88 -0.28 -3.79 -18.54
CA ALA A 88 -1.06 -3.34 -19.69
C ALA A 88 -2.46 -2.89 -19.25
N GLN A 89 -3.19 -3.71 -18.49
CA GLN A 89 -4.51 -3.36 -17.99
C GLN A 89 -4.50 -2.13 -17.06
N TYR A 90 -3.48 -2.00 -16.21
CA TYR A 90 -3.32 -0.86 -15.31
C TYR A 90 -3.16 0.44 -16.08
N CYS A 91 -2.35 0.43 -17.14
CA CYS A 91 -2.07 1.60 -17.97
C CYS A 91 -3.28 2.02 -18.82
N VAL A 92 -4.14 1.10 -19.26
CA VAL A 92 -5.36 1.42 -20.04
C VAL A 92 -6.62 1.54 -19.16
N ARG A 93 -6.51 2.31 -18.07
CA ARG A 93 -7.56 2.52 -17.05
C ARG A 93 -8.94 2.84 -17.64
N ASP A 94 -8.99 3.70 -18.65
CA ASP A 94 -10.25 4.19 -19.23
C ASP A 94 -10.90 3.19 -20.19
N GLN A 95 -10.14 2.22 -20.70
CA GLN A 95 -10.63 1.26 -21.70
C GLN A 95 -10.98 -0.10 -21.10
N LYS A 96 -10.22 -0.56 -20.09
CA LYS A 96 -10.39 -1.89 -19.47
C LYS A 96 -10.20 -1.84 -17.94
N PRO A 97 -11.13 -1.21 -17.21
CA PRO A 97 -10.97 -1.07 -15.77
C PRO A 97 -11.06 -2.42 -15.06
N PHE A 98 -10.23 -2.65 -14.03
CA PHE A 98 -10.19 -3.92 -13.29
C PHE A 98 -11.55 -4.31 -12.70
N HIS A 99 -12.36 -3.34 -12.26
CA HIS A 99 -13.64 -3.62 -11.62
C HIS A 99 -14.70 -4.22 -12.56
N ALA A 100 -14.53 -4.13 -13.89
CA ALA A 100 -15.48 -4.67 -14.85
C ALA A 100 -15.43 -6.20 -14.96
N LEU A 101 -14.29 -6.81 -14.64
CA LEU A 101 -14.06 -8.25 -14.74
C LEU A 101 -14.01 -8.94 -13.37
N GLN A 102 -14.25 -8.19 -12.30
CA GLN A 102 -14.05 -8.65 -10.93
C GLN A 102 -15.30 -9.36 -10.39
N GLU A 103 -15.12 -10.61 -9.93
CA GLU A 103 -16.08 -11.25 -9.04
C GLU A 103 -15.87 -10.74 -7.62
N TRP A 104 -16.87 -10.10 -7.03
CA TRP A 104 -16.79 -9.50 -5.70
C TRP A 104 -17.16 -10.52 -4.62
N THR A 105 -16.22 -10.82 -3.74
CA THR A 105 -16.42 -11.69 -2.58
C THR A 105 -15.92 -11.03 -1.31
N LEU A 106 -16.45 -11.44 -0.16
CA LEU A 106 -16.03 -10.87 1.13
C LEU A 106 -14.53 -11.08 1.41
N ALA A 107 -14.00 -12.25 1.02
CA ALA A 107 -12.58 -12.56 1.16
C ALA A 107 -11.68 -11.56 0.41
N GLN A 108 -12.07 -11.17 -0.81
CA GLN A 108 -11.33 -10.17 -1.56
C GLN A 108 -11.50 -8.77 -0.97
N ALA A 109 -12.69 -8.44 -0.49
CA ALA A 109 -12.95 -7.17 0.19
C ALA A 109 -12.03 -6.98 1.41
N HIS A 110 -11.75 -8.04 2.17
CA HIS A 110 -10.80 -7.98 3.28
C HIS A 110 -9.37 -7.65 2.83
N ILE A 111 -8.92 -8.23 1.72
CA ILE A 111 -7.58 -7.94 1.17
C ILE A 111 -7.52 -6.48 0.74
N LEU A 112 -8.51 -6.00 -0.02
CA LEU A 112 -8.61 -4.60 -0.45
C LEU A 112 -8.69 -3.63 0.74
N ALA A 113 -9.49 -3.97 1.76
CA ALA A 113 -9.60 -3.17 2.98
C ALA A 113 -8.28 -3.11 3.76
N LYS A 114 -7.50 -4.20 3.80
CA LYS A 114 -6.17 -4.22 4.43
C LYS A 114 -5.21 -3.30 3.67
N THR A 115 -5.17 -3.40 2.34
CA THR A 115 -4.36 -2.53 1.49
C THR A 115 -4.73 -1.05 1.68
N GLN A 116 -6.02 -0.71 1.62
CA GLN A 116 -6.49 0.66 1.83
C GLN A 116 -6.07 1.20 3.20
N LYS A 117 -6.15 0.40 4.27
CA LYS A 117 -5.69 0.83 5.62
C LYS A 117 -4.20 1.18 5.65
N ASN A 118 -3.36 0.41 4.96
CA ASN A 118 -1.93 0.71 4.87
C ASN A 118 -1.68 2.00 4.09
N VAL A 119 -2.36 2.16 2.95
CA VAL A 119 -2.29 3.37 2.13
C VAL A 119 -2.76 4.60 2.92
N GLU A 120 -3.88 4.52 3.64
CA GLU A 120 -4.37 5.59 4.51
C GLU A 120 -3.37 5.95 5.60
N TYR A 121 -2.79 4.95 6.27
CA TYR A 121 -1.80 5.16 7.32
C TYR A 121 -0.62 5.99 6.83
N PHE A 122 0.00 5.60 5.71
CA PHE A 122 1.15 6.30 5.18
C PHE A 122 0.79 7.61 4.50
N SER A 123 -0.34 7.69 3.79
CA SER A 123 -0.82 8.93 3.18
C SER A 123 -1.04 10.00 4.24
N ASN A 124 -1.66 9.66 5.37
CA ASN A 124 -1.88 10.60 6.48
C ASN A 124 -0.56 11.05 7.10
N LYS A 125 0.41 10.15 7.30
CA LYS A 125 1.75 10.51 7.79
C LYS A 125 2.51 11.42 6.81
N PHE A 126 2.49 11.10 5.52
CA PHE A 126 3.13 11.88 4.48
C PHE A 126 2.51 13.28 4.38
N ILE A 127 1.18 13.36 4.35
CA ILE A 127 0.43 14.62 4.38
C ILE A 127 0.81 15.45 5.60
N ALA A 128 0.85 14.86 6.80
CA ALA A 128 1.25 15.55 8.02
C ALA A 128 2.69 16.09 7.92
N GLN A 129 3.61 15.37 7.28
CA GLN A 129 4.98 15.82 7.08
C GLN A 129 5.08 17.01 6.12
N ILE A 130 4.40 16.97 4.97
CA ILE A 130 4.48 18.05 3.98
C ILE A 130 3.67 19.29 4.39
N THR A 131 2.60 19.11 5.16
CA THR A 131 1.77 20.22 5.66
C THR A 131 2.27 20.78 6.99
N GLY A 132 3.13 20.05 7.71
CA GLY A 132 3.76 20.49 8.95
C GLY A 132 4.57 21.78 8.79
N ILE A 133 4.55 22.62 9.82
CA ILE A 133 5.28 23.89 9.86
C ILE A 133 6.80 23.58 9.88
N PRO A 134 7.60 24.10 8.93
CA PRO A 134 9.05 23.94 8.98
C PRO A 134 9.63 24.65 10.21
N PRO A 135 10.62 24.05 10.89
CA PRO A 135 11.24 24.61 12.10
C PRO A 135 11.96 25.96 11.88
N PHE A 136 12.17 26.38 10.63
CA PHE A 136 12.84 27.63 10.26
C PHE A 136 11.90 28.70 9.68
N SER A 137 10.58 28.53 9.79
CA SER A 137 9.64 29.59 9.37
C SER A 137 9.68 30.76 10.37
N SER A 138 10.50 31.76 10.04
CA SER A 138 10.62 33.02 10.80
C SER A 138 9.24 33.70 10.92
N GLU A 139 8.96 34.25 12.10
CA GLU A 139 7.72 34.89 12.57
C GLU A 139 7.19 36.06 11.70
N THR A 140 7.86 36.38 10.59
CA THR A 140 7.52 37.50 9.70
C THR A 140 6.90 37.09 8.37
N SER A 141 6.82 35.80 8.04
CA SER A 141 6.02 35.36 6.90
C SER A 141 4.58 35.22 7.37
N THR A 142 3.71 36.15 6.97
CA THR A 142 2.26 36.04 7.11
C THR A 142 1.85 34.61 6.80
N ALA A 143 1.49 33.86 7.84
CA ALA A 143 1.09 32.47 7.73
C ALA A 143 -0.21 32.46 6.94
N SER A 144 -0.08 32.45 5.61
CA SER A 144 -1.17 32.09 4.72
C SER A 144 -1.52 30.67 5.15
N ALA A 145 -2.63 30.54 5.88
CA ALA A 145 -3.10 29.29 6.41
C ALA A 145 -3.06 28.29 5.25
N ARG A 146 -2.12 27.34 5.31
CA ARG A 146 -1.93 26.36 4.24
C ARG A 146 -3.29 25.74 3.98
N GLN A 147 -3.83 25.95 2.78
CA GLN A 147 -5.14 25.44 2.45
C GLN A 147 -5.12 23.91 2.64
N PRO A 148 -6.19 23.34 3.23
CA PRO A 148 -6.27 21.89 3.36
C PRO A 148 -6.24 21.27 1.97
N LEU A 149 -5.52 20.15 1.82
CA LEU A 149 -5.47 19.44 0.54
C LEU A 149 -6.89 19.11 0.07
N THR A 150 -7.14 19.41 -1.20
CA THR A 150 -8.35 19.04 -1.91
C THR A 150 -8.47 17.51 -2.02
N GLY A 151 -9.67 17.01 -2.27
CA GLY A 151 -9.89 15.56 -2.48
C GLY A 151 -9.04 15.02 -3.64
N ALA A 152 -8.89 15.79 -4.71
CA ALA A 152 -8.06 15.40 -5.86
C ALA A 152 -6.56 15.32 -5.54
N GLU A 153 -6.04 16.22 -4.70
CA GLU A 153 -4.64 16.16 -4.25
C GLU A 153 -4.40 14.98 -3.33
N LYS A 154 -5.32 14.73 -2.39
CA LYS A 154 -5.28 13.51 -1.57
C LYS A 154 -5.27 12.28 -2.46
N ASN A 155 -6.19 12.17 -3.40
CA ASN A 155 -6.29 11.02 -4.30
C ASN A 155 -5.03 10.80 -5.12
N ARG A 156 -4.31 11.86 -5.53
CA ARG A 156 -2.98 11.72 -6.15
C ARG A 156 -1.98 11.05 -5.21
N ILE A 157 -1.92 11.47 -3.95
CA ILE A 157 -1.05 10.85 -2.93
C ILE A 157 -1.44 9.36 -2.71
N TYR A 158 -2.73 9.07 -2.55
CA TYR A 158 -3.22 7.69 -2.43
C TYR A 158 -2.77 6.82 -3.62
N ARG A 159 -2.91 7.32 -4.85
CA ARG A 159 -2.46 6.61 -6.07
C ARG A 159 -0.96 6.35 -6.08
N SER A 160 -0.15 7.28 -5.61
CA SER A 160 1.32 7.08 -5.54
C SER A 160 1.68 5.93 -4.60
N PHE A 161 1.00 5.80 -3.45
CA PHE A 161 1.19 4.66 -2.55
C PHE A 161 0.69 3.33 -3.16
N TYR A 162 -0.43 3.35 -3.89
CA TYR A 162 -0.87 2.17 -4.63
C TYR A 162 0.15 1.75 -5.70
N ARG A 163 0.70 2.71 -6.46
CA ARG A 163 1.77 2.43 -7.43
C ARG A 163 3.02 1.86 -6.79
N PHE A 164 3.41 2.39 -5.64
CA PHE A 164 4.50 1.82 -4.86
C PHE A 164 4.22 0.36 -4.50
N GLU A 165 3.02 0.03 -4.03
CA GLU A 165 2.67 -1.36 -3.67
C GLU A 165 2.64 -2.29 -4.90
N ILE A 166 2.12 -1.82 -6.04
CA ILE A 166 2.17 -2.55 -7.32
C ILE A 166 3.63 -2.81 -7.70
N TYR A 167 4.47 -1.77 -7.66
CA TYR A 167 5.88 -1.85 -7.98
C TYR A 167 6.59 -2.84 -7.06
N ALA A 168 6.39 -2.71 -5.75
CA ALA A 168 6.98 -3.57 -4.74
C ALA A 168 6.63 -5.04 -5.00
N LYS A 169 5.38 -5.36 -5.35
CA LYS A 169 4.91 -6.73 -5.59
C LYS A 169 5.33 -7.31 -6.94
N ILE A 170 5.43 -6.49 -7.99
CA ILE A 170 5.81 -6.95 -9.33
C ILE A 170 7.32 -7.11 -9.46
N PHE A 171 8.08 -6.22 -8.84
CA PHE A 171 9.54 -6.17 -8.97
C PHE A 171 10.27 -6.70 -7.72
N GLU A 172 9.53 -7.35 -6.79
CA GLU A 172 10.05 -7.94 -5.54
C GLU A 172 11.14 -8.99 -5.78
N SER A 173 11.04 -9.72 -6.89
CA SER A 173 11.62 -11.04 -7.02
C SER A 173 13.02 -11.09 -7.64
N GLY A 174 13.62 -9.94 -7.98
CA GLY A 174 14.96 -9.88 -8.59
C GLY A 174 15.07 -10.59 -9.95
N PHE A 175 13.98 -11.17 -10.46
CA PHE A 175 13.92 -11.86 -11.75
C PHE A 175 13.63 -10.91 -12.93
N MET A 176 13.26 -9.65 -12.64
CA MET A 176 12.94 -8.66 -13.67
C MET A 176 14.18 -7.84 -14.03
N SER A 177 14.54 -7.84 -15.32
CA SER A 177 15.66 -7.05 -15.83
C SER A 177 15.41 -5.54 -15.66
N ASP A 178 16.47 -4.74 -15.48
CA ASP A 178 16.41 -3.26 -15.42
C ASP A 178 15.57 -2.67 -16.58
N ASN A 179 15.67 -3.26 -17.78
CA ASN A 179 14.90 -2.86 -18.95
C ASN A 179 13.37 -2.92 -18.73
N MET A 180 12.84 -3.80 -17.90
CA MET A 180 11.40 -3.87 -17.58
C MET A 180 10.98 -2.78 -16.60
N GLN A 181 11.85 -2.38 -15.68
CA GLN A 181 11.59 -1.26 -14.77
C GLN A 181 11.58 0.06 -15.56
N ASP A 182 12.54 0.25 -16.47
CA ASP A 182 12.58 1.41 -17.35
C ASP A 182 11.33 1.49 -18.25
N GLN A 183 10.93 0.35 -18.85
CA GLN A 183 9.70 0.27 -19.63
C GLN A 183 8.45 0.56 -18.81
N HIS A 184 8.42 0.15 -17.53
CA HIS A 184 7.32 0.48 -16.63
C HIS A 184 7.19 1.99 -16.42
N CYS A 185 8.32 2.67 -16.13
CA CYS A 185 8.35 4.12 -15.95
C CYS A 185 7.89 4.89 -17.19
N LEU A 186 8.13 4.37 -18.40
CA LEU A 186 7.68 4.99 -19.65
C LEU A 186 6.15 5.00 -19.84
N ASN A 187 5.41 4.15 -19.11
CA ASN A 187 3.95 4.12 -19.20
C ASN A 187 3.27 5.24 -18.38
N PHE A 188 4.03 5.95 -17.54
CA PHE A 188 3.52 7.01 -16.68
C PHE A 188 4.05 8.36 -17.09
N ALA A 189 3.26 9.39 -16.79
CA ALA A 189 3.75 10.74 -17.02
C ALA A 189 4.90 11.08 -16.06
N PRO A 190 5.82 11.98 -16.44
CA PRO A 190 6.99 12.31 -15.61
C PRO A 190 6.64 12.72 -14.17
N TRP A 191 5.53 13.44 -13.97
CA TRP A 191 5.09 13.85 -12.63
C TRP A 191 4.57 12.68 -11.77
N GLU A 192 4.07 11.61 -12.38
CA GLU A 192 3.63 10.42 -11.64
C GLU A 192 4.82 9.59 -11.19
N ASN A 193 5.86 9.51 -12.03
CA ASN A 193 7.14 8.92 -11.65
C ASN A 193 7.80 9.71 -10.53
N GLU A 194 7.82 11.05 -10.62
CA GLU A 194 8.33 11.91 -9.55
C GLU A 194 7.59 11.70 -8.23
N GLN A 195 6.25 11.58 -8.28
CA GLN A 195 5.45 11.26 -7.10
C GLN A 195 5.82 9.90 -6.51
N LEU A 196 6.04 8.88 -7.35
CA LEU A 196 6.46 7.56 -6.89
C LEU A 196 7.84 7.62 -6.22
N CYS A 197 8.81 8.34 -6.80
CA CYS A 197 10.12 8.57 -6.21
C CYS A 197 9.99 9.27 -4.84
N CYS A 198 9.20 10.34 -4.75
CA CYS A 198 8.95 11.04 -3.49
C CYS A 198 8.39 10.12 -2.39
N ILE A 199 7.45 9.23 -2.74
CA ILE A 199 6.89 8.25 -1.81
C ILE A 199 7.93 7.19 -1.43
N LYS A 200 8.73 6.70 -2.39
CA LYS A 200 9.81 5.74 -2.14
C LYS A 200 10.83 6.34 -1.16
N ASP A 201 11.25 7.58 -1.35
CA ASP A 201 12.18 8.29 -0.48
C ASP A 201 11.59 8.50 0.92
N PHE A 202 10.32 8.87 1.01
CA PHE A 202 9.63 8.98 2.29
C PHE A 202 9.61 7.65 3.06
N LEU A 203 9.28 6.55 2.38
CA LEU A 203 9.27 5.22 2.98
C LEU A 203 10.68 4.74 3.35
N ALA A 204 11.67 5.01 2.49
CA ALA A 204 13.07 4.72 2.75
C ALA A 204 13.55 5.40 4.02
N ASN A 205 13.24 6.68 4.20
CA ASN A 205 13.58 7.43 5.41
C ASN A 205 13.00 6.82 6.69
N ILE A 206 11.83 6.19 6.64
CA ILE A 206 11.26 5.48 7.79
C ILE A 206 12.12 4.28 8.17
N ILE A 207 12.55 3.50 7.17
CA ILE A 207 13.38 2.31 7.37
C ILE A 207 14.77 2.72 7.85
N THR A 208 15.43 3.65 7.15
CA THR A 208 16.77 4.13 7.47
C THR A 208 16.89 4.63 8.89
N ARG A 209 15.89 5.37 9.41
CA ARG A 209 15.90 5.81 10.82
C ARG A 209 15.99 4.65 11.81
N VAL A 210 15.23 3.58 11.57
CA VAL A 210 15.26 2.40 12.44
C VAL A 210 16.61 1.68 12.32
N ILE A 211 17.14 1.54 11.10
CA ILE A 211 18.46 0.94 10.87
C ILE A 211 19.54 1.75 11.60
N ASP A 212 19.56 3.07 11.42
CA ASP A 212 20.54 3.97 12.05
C ASP A 212 20.52 3.87 13.57
N GLU A 213 19.32 3.82 14.17
CA GLU A 213 19.18 3.62 15.61
C GLU A 213 19.76 2.28 16.08
N VAL A 214 19.58 1.20 15.32
CA VAL A 214 20.16 -0.12 15.64
C VAL A 214 21.67 -0.14 15.42
N SER A 215 22.15 0.41 14.30
CA SER A 215 23.58 0.46 13.95
C SER A 215 24.39 1.28 14.95
N ASN A 216 23.84 2.40 15.45
CA ASN A 216 24.48 3.22 16.49
C ASN A 216 24.67 2.45 17.82
N VAL A 217 23.86 1.43 18.08
CA VAL A 217 23.93 0.60 19.30
C VAL A 217 24.83 -0.64 19.09
N MET A 218 25.05 -1.07 17.84
CA MET A 218 25.87 -2.26 17.51
C MET A 218 26.82 -2.02 16.32
N PRO A 219 27.85 -1.16 16.47
CA PRO A 219 28.79 -0.82 15.39
C PRO A 219 29.63 -2.02 14.90
N SER A 220 29.81 -3.06 15.73
CA SER A 220 30.55 -4.27 15.34
C SER A 220 29.85 -5.13 14.28
N ARG A 221 28.54 -4.93 14.08
CA ARG A 221 27.71 -5.70 13.14
C ARG A 221 27.48 -4.98 11.80
N PHE A 222 27.73 -3.67 11.78
CA PHE A 222 27.72 -2.81 10.61
C PHE A 222 29.10 -2.16 10.52
N PRO A 223 30.13 -2.88 10.03
CA PRO A 223 31.49 -2.37 10.02
C PRO A 223 31.55 -1.05 9.24
N ASP A 224 32.00 -0.02 9.94
CA ASP A 224 32.29 1.36 9.55
C ASP A 224 31.49 1.94 8.36
N ARG A 225 30.46 2.74 8.68
CA ARG A 225 29.76 3.64 7.75
C ARG A 225 30.60 4.88 7.42
N SER A 226 31.92 4.76 7.34
CA SER A 226 32.77 5.86 6.92
C SER A 226 32.34 6.24 5.50
N PHE A 227 31.69 7.39 5.43
CA PHE A 227 31.40 8.17 4.22
C PHE A 227 32.73 8.65 3.61
N ASP A 228 33.73 7.78 3.49
CA ASP A 228 34.99 8.09 2.83
C ASP A 228 34.75 7.99 1.33
N ARG A 229 34.46 9.17 0.77
CA ARG A 229 34.67 9.62 -0.62
C ARG A 229 34.78 8.50 -1.65
N ALA A 230 33.75 8.43 -2.48
CA ALA A 230 33.80 8.12 -3.91
C ALA A 230 35.20 7.74 -4.42
N ASP A 231 35.45 6.45 -4.51
CA ASP A 231 36.50 5.90 -5.33
C ASP A 231 36.14 6.13 -6.80
N GLU A 232 37.12 6.68 -7.51
CA GLU A 232 37.02 7.55 -8.68
C GLU A 232 36.38 6.92 -9.94
N TRP A 233 35.93 5.65 -9.89
CA TRP A 233 35.15 4.96 -10.94
C TRP A 233 34.21 3.83 -10.40
N GLY A 234 33.92 3.75 -9.09
CA GLY A 234 33.50 2.51 -8.40
C GLY A 234 32.00 2.34 -8.11
N ILE A 235 31.33 1.48 -8.90
CA ILE A 235 30.01 0.91 -8.58
C ILE A 235 30.24 -0.33 -7.71
N THR A 236 30.45 -0.15 -6.42
CA THR A 236 30.10 -1.17 -5.41
C THR A 236 28.81 -0.71 -4.78
N PRO A 237 27.66 -1.36 -5.04
CA PRO A 237 26.44 -0.95 -4.39
C PRO A 237 26.63 -1.25 -2.90
N HIS A 238 26.70 -0.19 -2.09
CA HIS A 238 26.78 -0.30 -0.64
C HIS A 238 25.76 -1.35 -0.17
N GLN A 239 26.17 -2.29 0.68
CA GLN A 239 25.28 -3.32 1.21
C GLN A 239 24.01 -2.70 1.82
N ASP A 240 24.10 -1.48 2.35
CA ASP A 240 23.00 -0.66 2.84
C ASP A 240 21.92 -0.34 1.79
N LEU A 241 22.31 -0.15 0.51
CA LEU A 241 21.37 0.11 -0.59
C LEU A 241 20.58 -1.14 -0.95
N PHE A 242 21.25 -2.30 -1.03
CA PHE A 242 20.56 -3.59 -1.21
C PHE A 242 19.65 -3.90 -0.02
N TYR A 243 20.12 -3.60 1.18
CA TYR A 243 19.39 -3.81 2.41
C TYR A 243 18.09 -3.01 2.48
N LEU A 244 18.19 -1.70 2.21
CA LEU A 244 17.06 -0.80 2.12
C LEU A 244 16.08 -1.21 1.00
N GLN A 245 16.61 -1.56 -0.18
CA GLN A 245 15.79 -1.92 -1.33
C GLN A 245 14.96 -3.19 -1.09
N ASN A 246 15.51 -4.19 -0.39
CA ASN A 246 14.77 -5.41 -0.03
C ASN A 246 13.68 -5.12 1.03
N HIS A 247 13.91 -4.25 2.01
CA HIS A 247 12.83 -3.89 2.92
C HIS A 247 11.71 -3.08 2.24
N LEU A 248 12.07 -2.24 1.25
CA LEU A 248 11.08 -1.55 0.43
C LEU A 248 10.26 -2.52 -0.42
N SER A 249 10.89 -3.56 -0.98
CA SER A 249 10.21 -4.53 -1.85
C SER A 249 9.17 -5.39 -1.13
N LEU A 250 9.34 -5.62 0.19
CA LEU A 250 8.33 -6.31 1.01
C LEU A 250 7.00 -5.55 1.13
N GLY A 251 6.95 -4.27 0.73
CA GLY A 251 5.73 -3.48 0.59
C GLY A 251 5.26 -2.77 1.86
N LEU A 252 4.16 -2.03 1.74
CA LEU A 252 3.66 -1.11 2.78
C LEU A 252 3.34 -1.83 4.10
N SER A 253 2.79 -3.04 4.05
CA SER A 253 2.48 -3.80 5.27
C SER A 253 3.73 -4.10 6.09
N HIS A 254 4.86 -4.38 5.44
CA HIS A 254 6.13 -4.63 6.10
C HIS A 254 6.72 -3.34 6.67
N ILE A 255 6.74 -2.28 5.87
CA ILE A 255 7.25 -0.96 6.26
C ILE A 255 6.46 -0.38 7.45
N GLN A 256 5.18 -0.74 7.57
CA GLN A 256 4.37 -0.31 8.72
C GLN A 256 4.91 -0.83 10.04
N HIS A 257 5.51 -2.03 10.06
CA HIS A 257 6.15 -2.56 11.27
C HIS A 257 7.35 -1.70 11.69
N PHE A 258 8.17 -1.26 10.73
CA PHE A 258 9.25 -0.29 10.98
C PHE A 258 8.69 1.02 11.54
N ALA A 259 7.62 1.53 10.96
CA ALA A 259 6.97 2.76 11.39
C ALA A 259 6.31 2.67 12.79
N ALA A 260 6.00 1.45 13.26
CA ALA A 260 5.30 1.17 14.51
C ALA A 260 6.22 0.69 15.64
N ALA A 261 7.45 0.25 15.33
CA ALA A 261 8.41 -0.27 16.29
C ALA A 261 8.80 0.80 17.32
N LYS A 262 8.59 0.51 18.60
CA LYS A 262 8.86 1.45 19.70
C LYS A 262 10.05 1.01 20.54
N THR A 263 10.20 -0.28 20.74
CA THR A 263 11.24 -0.84 21.59
C THR A 263 12.50 -1.15 20.80
N SER A 264 13.66 -1.08 21.45
CA SER A 264 14.94 -1.47 20.81
C SER A 264 14.94 -2.93 20.35
N LYS A 265 14.24 -3.81 21.07
CA LYS A 265 14.09 -5.22 20.69
C LYS A 265 13.29 -5.38 19.40
N GLU A 266 12.12 -4.76 19.28
CA GLU A 266 11.32 -4.82 18.05
C GLU A 266 12.10 -4.29 16.84
N LYS A 267 12.82 -3.18 17.02
CA LYS A 267 13.66 -2.59 15.97
C LYS A 267 14.77 -3.54 15.54
N HIS A 268 15.42 -4.21 16.50
CA HIS A 268 16.44 -5.20 16.22
C HIS A 268 15.88 -6.41 15.47
N ASP A 269 14.76 -6.97 15.92
CA ASP A 269 14.11 -8.13 15.27
C ASP A 269 13.69 -7.80 13.82
N LEU A 270 13.27 -6.56 13.55
CA LEU A 270 12.93 -6.08 12.20
C LEU A 270 14.15 -5.90 11.30
N VAL A 271 15.29 -5.51 11.87
CA VAL A 271 16.56 -5.40 11.13
C VAL A 271 17.15 -6.81 10.90
N GLU A 272 16.97 -7.73 11.84
CA GLU A 272 17.46 -9.11 11.74
C GLU A 272 16.60 -10.02 10.84
N THR A 273 15.38 -9.64 10.51
CA THR A 273 14.51 -10.40 9.58
C THR A 273 15.00 -10.37 8.13
N TRP A 274 16.20 -9.83 7.89
CA TRP A 274 16.98 -10.07 6.69
C TRP A 274 17.18 -11.58 6.47
N PRO A 275 17.07 -12.10 5.23
CA PRO A 275 17.43 -13.48 4.98
C PRO A 275 18.93 -13.65 5.27
N ASN A 276 19.28 -14.42 6.29
CA ASN A 276 20.63 -14.94 6.53
C ASN A 276 21.09 -15.93 5.41
N THR A 277 20.50 -15.86 4.21
CA THR A 277 20.67 -16.82 3.11
C THR A 277 21.22 -16.16 1.86
N TRP A 278 22.18 -15.25 2.01
CA TRP A 278 23.21 -15.03 0.99
C TRP A 278 24.56 -15.43 1.60
N GLY A 279 24.68 -16.73 1.89
CA GLY A 279 25.98 -17.35 2.05
C GLY A 279 26.72 -17.24 0.72
N TRP A 280 27.54 -16.20 0.60
CA TRP A 280 28.62 -16.19 -0.37
C TRP A 280 29.63 -17.26 0.06
N ASN A 281 29.34 -18.51 -0.28
CA ASN A 281 30.40 -19.48 -0.53
C ASN A 281 30.89 -19.23 -1.95
N LEU A 282 31.84 -18.29 -2.07
CA LEU A 282 32.87 -18.32 -3.11
C LEU A 282 34.13 -18.95 -2.52
#